data_AF-A0A8K0IIG2-F1
#
_entry.id   AF-A0A8K0IIG2-F1
#
_cell.length_a   1.000
_cell.length_b   1.000
_cell.length_c   1.000
_cell.angle_alpha   90.00
_cell.angle_beta   90.00
_cell.angle_gamma   90.00
#
_symmetry.space_group_name_H-M   'P 1'
#
loop_
_entity.id
_entity.type
_entity.pdbx_description
1 polymer ?
#
loop_
_entity_poly.entity_id
_entity_poly.type
_entity_poly.pdbx_seq_one_letter_code
_entity_poly.pdbx_strand_id
1 'polypeptide(L)'
;MAGHDPKPTALTIGGFLAKKPYKPPSWASHLNPIPSHTFSLGHLPTPIHKWNLPNLPEDTEVWIKRDDLSGMQLSGNKVRKLEFLMADAVADGADCIITVGGIQSNHCRATAVAARYLNLDCYLILRTSKVLVDRDPGLIGNLLVERLAGAHVELVSKEEYARIGSVTLADLLKKRLLSEGRKPYVIPVGGSNSLGTWGYIEAIREIEQQIQTGSGEIRFDDIVVACGSGGTIAGLSLGSTFSNLKAKVYCIVAVVVHSHETRFATY
;
A
#
# COMPACT_ATOMS: atom_id res chain seq x y z
N MET A 1 -6.22 41.72 -16.72
CA MET A 1 -6.84 40.39 -16.91
C MET A 1 -5.71 39.40 -17.15
N ALA A 2 -5.26 38.70 -16.12
CA ALA A 2 -4.21 37.70 -16.25
C ALA A 2 -4.88 36.36 -16.56
N GLY A 3 -4.58 35.80 -17.73
CA GLY A 3 -5.08 34.52 -18.19
C GLY A 3 -4.71 33.42 -17.20
N HIS A 4 -5.71 32.69 -16.75
CA HIS A 4 -5.53 31.46 -16.01
C HIS A 4 -5.24 30.37 -17.05
N ASP A 5 -3.98 30.03 -17.25
CA ASP A 5 -3.64 28.89 -18.09
C ASP A 5 -4.22 27.62 -17.45
N PRO A 6 -5.01 26.82 -18.19
CA PRO A 6 -5.54 25.58 -17.66
C PRO A 6 -4.37 24.63 -17.37
N LYS A 7 -4.29 24.14 -16.13
CA LYS A 7 -3.35 23.07 -15.73
C LYS A 7 -3.49 21.89 -16.70
N PRO A 8 -2.39 21.28 -17.16
CA PRO A 8 -2.44 20.21 -18.16
C PRO A 8 -3.26 19.02 -17.64
N THR A 9 -4.45 18.86 -18.20
CA THR A 9 -5.33 17.71 -18.02
C THR A 9 -4.92 16.61 -18.99
N ALA A 10 -4.73 15.40 -18.43
CA ALA A 10 -4.36 14.12 -19.06
C ALA A 10 -2.87 13.91 -19.38
N LEU A 11 -2.18 13.23 -18.45
CA LEU A 11 -0.77 12.84 -18.56
C LEU A 11 -0.52 11.52 -19.31
N THR A 12 -1.55 10.83 -19.83
CA THR A 12 -1.34 9.46 -20.36
C THR A 12 -2.31 9.00 -21.44
N ILE A 13 -1.77 8.22 -22.38
CA ILE A 13 -2.49 7.29 -23.25
C ILE A 13 -2.72 5.99 -22.44
N GLY A 14 -3.94 5.46 -22.41
CA GLY A 14 -4.21 4.12 -21.83
C GLY A 14 -4.66 4.06 -20.36
N GLY A 15 -5.03 5.18 -19.72
CA GLY A 15 -5.74 5.18 -18.43
C GLY A 15 -4.91 4.92 -17.16
N PHE A 16 -3.61 4.59 -17.30
CA PHE A 16 -2.62 4.61 -16.21
C PHE A 16 -2.40 6.05 -15.72
N LEU A 17 -2.17 6.28 -14.41
CA LEU A 17 -2.11 7.61 -13.76
C LEU A 17 -3.37 8.48 -13.88
N ALA A 18 -4.48 7.93 -14.37
CA ALA A 18 -5.74 8.67 -14.42
C ALA A 18 -6.39 8.73 -13.03
N LYS A 19 -6.78 9.93 -12.61
CA LYS A 19 -7.70 10.12 -11.48
C LYS A 19 -9.10 9.73 -11.94
N LYS A 20 -9.77 8.85 -11.19
CA LYS A 20 -11.11 8.35 -11.50
C LYS A 20 -12.04 8.58 -10.30
N PRO A 21 -13.30 8.99 -10.51
CA PRO A 21 -14.30 8.90 -9.46
C PRO A 21 -14.41 7.46 -8.96
N TYR A 22 -14.54 7.29 -7.65
CA TYR A 22 -14.67 5.97 -7.04
C TYR A 22 -16.13 5.68 -6.69
N LYS A 23 -16.57 4.46 -6.98
CA LYS A 23 -17.85 3.92 -6.52
C LYS A 23 -17.56 2.58 -5.84
N PRO A 24 -17.92 2.41 -4.55
CA PRO A 24 -17.68 1.16 -3.85
C PRO A 24 -18.60 0.04 -4.41
N PRO A 25 -18.24 -1.24 -4.19
CA PRO A 25 -19.17 -2.34 -4.46
C PRO A 25 -20.43 -2.18 -3.62
N SER A 26 -21.55 -2.72 -4.13
CA SER A 26 -22.86 -2.60 -3.46
C SER A 26 -22.84 -3.12 -2.03
N TRP A 27 -22.13 -4.22 -1.78
CA TRP A 27 -21.98 -4.79 -0.44
C TRP A 27 -21.12 -3.93 0.50
N ALA A 28 -20.34 -2.97 0.00
CA ALA A 28 -19.53 -2.04 0.81
C ALA A 28 -20.10 -0.62 0.87
N SER A 29 -21.24 -0.32 0.22
CA SER A 29 -21.74 1.05 0.09
C SER A 29 -22.21 1.68 1.40
N HIS A 30 -22.31 0.88 2.47
CA HIS A 30 -22.67 1.33 3.82
C HIS A 30 -21.43 1.68 4.68
N LEU A 31 -20.23 1.33 4.23
CA LEU A 31 -18.98 1.66 4.91
C LEU A 31 -18.68 3.14 4.76
N ASN A 32 -18.21 3.77 5.83
CA ASN A 32 -17.94 5.21 5.86
C ASN A 32 -16.56 5.52 6.49
N PRO A 33 -15.85 6.56 6.01
CA PRO A 33 -16.17 7.35 4.83
C PRO A 33 -15.88 6.58 3.53
N ILE A 34 -16.70 6.82 2.50
CA ILE A 34 -16.45 6.30 1.14
C ILE A 34 -15.45 7.21 0.44
N PRO A 35 -14.36 6.67 -0.17
CA PRO A 35 -13.44 7.46 -0.96
C PRO A 35 -14.15 8.08 -2.15
N SER A 36 -13.87 9.34 -2.45
CA SER A 36 -14.49 10.01 -3.60
C SER A 36 -13.80 9.66 -4.93
N HIS A 37 -12.49 9.36 -4.87
CA HIS A 37 -11.65 9.15 -6.04
C HIS A 37 -10.56 8.10 -5.77
N THR A 38 -9.99 7.61 -6.87
CA THR A 38 -8.81 6.73 -6.87
C THR A 38 -7.92 7.07 -8.07
N PHE A 39 -6.63 6.75 -7.99
CA PHE A 39 -5.72 6.74 -9.14
C PHE A 39 -5.55 5.33 -9.70
N SER A 40 -5.30 5.21 -11.00
CA SER A 40 -4.83 3.96 -11.60
C SER A 40 -3.30 3.88 -11.49
N LEU A 41 -2.77 3.25 -10.44
CA LEU A 41 -1.32 3.11 -10.21
C LEU A 41 -0.83 1.67 -10.41
N GLY A 42 -1.73 0.69 -10.49
CA GLY A 42 -1.39 -0.70 -10.77
C GLY A 42 -1.99 -1.24 -12.06
N HIS A 43 -1.39 -2.31 -12.57
CA HIS A 43 -1.98 -3.20 -13.57
C HIS A 43 -2.93 -4.16 -12.85
N LEU A 44 -4.20 -3.77 -12.82
CA LEU A 44 -5.30 -4.54 -12.23
C LEU A 44 -6.29 -4.96 -13.33
N PRO A 45 -6.96 -6.12 -13.22
CA PRO A 45 -6.87 -7.07 -12.11
C PRO A 45 -5.57 -7.90 -12.14
N THR A 46 -5.01 -8.23 -10.96
CA THR A 46 -3.84 -9.13 -10.89
C THR A 46 -4.28 -10.58 -11.08
N PRO A 47 -3.46 -11.47 -11.66
CA PRO A 47 -3.89 -12.84 -11.92
C PRO A 47 -4.06 -13.64 -10.62
N ILE A 48 -4.96 -14.62 -10.66
CA ILE A 48 -4.99 -15.71 -9.68
C ILE A 48 -4.84 -17.04 -10.41
N HIS A 49 -3.95 -17.91 -9.89
CA HIS A 49 -3.66 -19.21 -10.46
C HIS A 49 -3.44 -20.27 -9.38
N LYS A 50 -3.70 -21.52 -9.75
CA LYS A 50 -3.46 -22.69 -8.90
C LYS A 50 -1.96 -22.89 -8.70
N TRP A 51 -1.56 -23.18 -7.46
CA TRP A 51 -0.21 -23.62 -7.10
C TRP A 51 -0.28 -25.08 -6.66
N ASN A 52 0.23 -25.99 -7.50
CA ASN A 52 0.33 -27.41 -7.17
C ASN A 52 1.52 -27.65 -6.25
N LEU A 53 1.33 -27.43 -4.94
CA LEU A 53 2.33 -27.73 -3.92
C LEU A 53 2.36 -29.25 -3.63
N PRO A 54 3.55 -29.84 -3.42
CA PRO A 54 3.64 -31.24 -3.01
C PRO A 54 3.12 -31.41 -1.57
N ASN A 55 2.60 -32.61 -1.26
CA ASN A 55 2.17 -33.01 0.09
C ASN A 55 1.03 -32.16 0.68
N LEU A 56 0.15 -31.60 -0.16
CA LEU A 56 -1.11 -31.05 0.33
C LEU A 56 -2.03 -32.19 0.82
N PRO A 57 -2.85 -31.96 1.86
CA PRO A 57 -3.89 -32.91 2.24
C PRO A 57 -4.81 -33.21 1.06
N GLU A 58 -5.43 -34.39 1.08
CA GLU A 58 -6.49 -34.73 0.13
C GLU A 58 -7.59 -33.64 0.17
N ASP A 59 -8.16 -33.33 -0.99
CA ASP A 59 -9.17 -32.28 -1.19
C ASP A 59 -8.72 -30.83 -0.87
N THR A 60 -7.41 -30.57 -0.71
CA THR A 60 -6.89 -29.20 -0.52
C THR A 60 -6.31 -28.64 -1.81
N GLU A 61 -6.80 -27.47 -2.24
CA GLU A 61 -6.22 -26.70 -3.32
C GLU A 61 -5.60 -25.39 -2.82
N VAL A 62 -4.43 -25.04 -3.37
CA VAL A 62 -3.80 -23.75 -3.11
C VAL A 62 -3.83 -22.91 -4.38
N TRP A 63 -4.27 -21.67 -4.22
CA TRP A 63 -4.30 -20.66 -5.28
C TRP A 63 -3.57 -19.40 -4.81
N ILE A 64 -2.95 -18.67 -5.73
CA ILE A 64 -2.21 -17.45 -5.42
C ILE A 64 -2.86 -16.25 -6.11
N LYS A 65 -3.21 -15.23 -5.32
CA LYS A 65 -3.49 -13.89 -5.83
C LYS A 65 -2.19 -13.10 -6.01
N ARG A 66 -1.79 -12.86 -7.26
CA ARG A 66 -0.46 -12.31 -7.62
C ARG A 66 -0.38 -10.79 -7.57
N ASP A 67 -0.64 -10.21 -6.41
CA ASP A 67 -0.50 -8.75 -6.21
C ASP A 67 0.94 -8.23 -6.38
N ASP A 68 1.93 -9.12 -6.37
CA ASP A 68 3.32 -8.82 -6.77
C ASP A 68 3.46 -8.48 -8.27
N LEU A 69 2.48 -8.86 -9.10
CA LEU A 69 2.43 -8.54 -10.54
C LEU A 69 1.62 -7.27 -10.86
N SER A 70 1.39 -6.41 -9.86
CA SER A 70 0.70 -5.12 -10.07
C SER A 70 1.49 -4.11 -10.92
N GLY A 71 2.77 -4.39 -11.24
CA GLY A 71 3.56 -3.75 -12.29
C GLY A 71 4.08 -2.32 -12.02
N MET A 72 3.80 -1.70 -10.87
CA MET A 72 4.42 -0.43 -10.48
C MET A 72 5.87 -0.67 -9.99
N GLN A 73 6.90 -0.48 -10.83
CA GLN A 73 8.36 -0.67 -10.57
C GLN A 73 8.70 -1.56 -9.35
N LEU A 74 8.30 -2.84 -9.40
CA LEU A 74 8.54 -3.86 -8.36
C LEU A 74 7.61 -3.82 -7.12
N SER A 75 6.45 -3.19 -7.19
CA SER A 75 5.51 -3.08 -6.08
C SER A 75 4.60 -4.29 -5.94
N GLY A 76 4.29 -4.64 -4.68
CA GLY A 76 3.31 -5.64 -4.31
C GLY A 76 2.05 -4.98 -3.75
N ASN A 77 1.57 -5.51 -2.62
CA ASN A 77 0.32 -5.08 -1.99
C ASN A 77 0.14 -3.57 -1.73
N LYS A 78 1.21 -2.77 -1.71
CA LYS A 78 1.13 -1.35 -1.37
C LYS A 78 0.47 -0.51 -2.46
N VAL A 79 0.52 -0.94 -3.74
CA VAL A 79 -0.09 -0.19 -4.85
C VAL A 79 -1.58 0.04 -4.60
N ARG A 80 -2.32 -1.02 -4.26
CA ARG A 80 -3.77 -0.94 -4.03
C ARG A 80 -4.16 0.12 -3.00
N LYS A 81 -3.36 0.29 -1.95
CA LYS A 81 -3.62 1.31 -0.92
C LYS A 81 -3.27 2.70 -1.42
N LEU A 82 -2.15 2.81 -2.14
CA LEU A 82 -1.64 4.07 -2.67
C LEU A 82 -2.55 4.67 -3.74
N GLU A 83 -3.31 3.87 -4.49
CA GLU A 83 -4.32 4.37 -5.43
C GLU A 83 -5.32 5.33 -4.76
N PHE A 84 -5.75 5.01 -3.53
CA PHE A 84 -6.64 5.86 -2.74
C PHE A 84 -5.89 6.96 -2.01
N LEU A 85 -4.78 6.63 -1.34
CA LEU A 85 -4.03 7.58 -0.52
C LEU A 85 -3.45 8.73 -1.37
N MET A 86 -2.96 8.43 -2.57
CA MET A 86 -2.44 9.46 -3.47
C MET A 86 -3.56 10.29 -4.09
N ALA A 87 -4.73 9.70 -4.34
CA ALA A 87 -5.89 10.44 -4.84
C ALA A 87 -6.35 11.50 -3.84
N ASP A 88 -6.33 11.15 -2.56
CA ASP A 88 -6.63 12.03 -1.43
C ASP A 88 -5.57 13.11 -1.27
N ALA A 89 -4.28 12.73 -1.25
CA ALA A 89 -3.18 13.70 -1.16
C ALA A 89 -3.21 14.76 -2.29
N VAL A 90 -3.47 14.34 -3.52
CA VAL A 90 -3.60 15.28 -4.66
C VAL A 90 -4.86 16.13 -4.54
N ALA A 91 -5.97 15.57 -4.04
CA ALA A 91 -7.20 16.34 -3.81
C ALA A 91 -7.02 17.43 -2.74
N ASP A 92 -6.24 17.13 -1.69
CA ASP A 92 -5.87 18.07 -0.63
C ASP A 92 -4.86 19.14 -1.09
N GLY A 93 -4.38 19.04 -2.33
CA GLY A 93 -3.41 19.98 -2.89
C GLY A 93 -2.01 19.86 -2.29
N ALA A 94 -1.65 18.65 -1.84
CA ALA A 94 -0.31 18.36 -1.36
C ALA A 94 0.72 18.57 -2.48
N ASP A 95 1.91 19.02 -2.08
CA ASP A 95 3.09 19.14 -2.96
C ASP A 95 4.17 18.11 -2.62
N CYS A 96 4.05 17.45 -1.46
CA CYS A 96 4.98 16.44 -1.02
C CYS A 96 4.31 15.40 -0.11
N ILE A 97 4.88 14.20 -0.11
CA ILE A 97 4.44 13.06 0.69
C ILE A 97 5.49 12.75 1.76
N ILE A 98 5.03 12.51 2.99
CA ILE A 98 5.86 11.98 4.08
C ILE A 98 5.43 10.55 4.38
N THR A 99 6.37 9.62 4.50
CA THR A 99 6.08 8.32 5.10
C THR A 99 7.27 7.74 5.86
N VAL A 100 7.02 6.67 6.61
CA VAL A 100 7.99 6.05 7.52
C VAL A 100 8.04 4.54 7.28
N GLY A 101 9.24 3.96 7.33
CA GLY A 101 9.43 2.53 7.14
C GLY A 101 10.83 2.05 7.50
N GLY A 102 11.13 0.77 7.29
CA GLY A 102 12.50 0.26 7.35
C GLY A 102 13.33 0.67 6.14
N ILE A 103 14.65 0.63 6.27
CA ILE A 103 15.58 0.94 5.16
C ILE A 103 15.38 0.09 3.89
N GLN A 104 14.69 -1.05 4.00
CA GLN A 104 14.29 -1.89 2.87
C GLN A 104 12.77 -1.98 2.72
N SER A 105 12.05 -0.91 3.05
CA SER A 105 10.58 -0.89 3.06
C SER A 105 9.99 -0.90 1.65
N ASN A 106 9.29 -1.98 1.29
CA ASN A 106 8.49 -2.02 0.05
C ASN A 106 7.44 -0.89 -0.01
N HIS A 107 6.95 -0.42 1.14
CA HIS A 107 6.01 0.69 1.24
C HIS A 107 6.67 2.03 0.90
N CYS A 108 7.86 2.30 1.41
CA CYS A 108 8.58 3.54 1.17
C CYS A 108 8.97 3.67 -0.30
N ARG A 109 9.55 2.60 -0.86
CA ARG A 109 9.79 2.49 -2.30
C ARG A 109 8.53 2.74 -3.14
N ALA A 110 7.44 2.02 -2.85
CA ALA A 110 6.18 2.19 -3.60
C ALA A 110 5.64 3.63 -3.51
N THR A 111 5.73 4.24 -2.33
CA THR A 111 5.30 5.62 -2.08
C THR A 111 6.16 6.62 -2.85
N ALA A 112 7.48 6.45 -2.86
CA ALA A 112 8.40 7.33 -3.59
C ALA A 112 8.15 7.29 -5.10
N VAL A 113 7.95 6.11 -5.66
CA VAL A 113 7.61 5.93 -7.08
C VAL A 113 6.26 6.57 -7.42
N ALA A 114 5.22 6.30 -6.61
CA ALA A 114 3.90 6.87 -6.83
C ALA A 114 3.87 8.41 -6.69
N ALA A 115 4.61 8.96 -5.72
CA ALA A 115 4.78 10.41 -5.58
C ALA A 115 5.43 11.02 -6.83
N ARG A 116 6.50 10.40 -7.34
CA ARG A 116 7.17 10.86 -8.57
C ARG A 116 6.26 10.84 -9.79
N TYR A 117 5.44 9.80 -9.96
CA TYR A 117 4.47 9.74 -11.05
C TYR A 117 3.45 10.89 -11.03
N LEU A 118 3.13 11.38 -9.84
CA LEU A 118 2.13 12.42 -9.63
C LEU A 118 2.74 13.81 -9.43
N ASN A 119 4.03 13.97 -9.73
CA ASN A 119 4.79 15.21 -9.55
C ASN A 119 4.76 15.75 -8.10
N LEU A 120 4.83 14.83 -7.13
CA LEU A 120 4.97 15.14 -5.71
C LEU A 120 6.38 14.82 -5.24
N ASP A 121 6.96 15.68 -4.41
CA ASP A 121 8.20 15.32 -3.70
C ASP A 121 7.91 14.22 -2.67
N CYS A 122 8.91 13.41 -2.34
CA CYS A 122 8.77 12.35 -1.35
C CYS A 122 9.84 12.46 -0.27
N TYR A 123 9.41 12.49 0.99
CA TYR A 123 10.27 12.49 2.16
C TYR A 123 10.04 11.18 2.93
N LEU A 124 11.13 10.45 3.15
CA LEU A 124 11.14 9.14 3.78
C LEU A 124 11.93 9.20 5.07
N ILE A 125 11.31 8.76 6.18
CA ILE A 125 12.03 8.47 7.42
C ILE A 125 12.27 6.96 7.48
N LEU A 126 13.53 6.54 7.39
CA LEU A 126 13.91 5.13 7.27
C LEU A 126 14.63 4.63 8.52
N ARG A 127 14.05 3.63 9.19
CA ARG A 127 14.69 2.96 10.34
C ARG A 127 15.82 2.04 9.89
N THR A 128 16.98 2.19 10.51
CA THR A 128 18.18 1.35 10.32
C THR A 128 18.86 1.05 11.65
N SER A 129 19.86 0.18 11.66
CA SER A 129 20.63 -0.13 12.88
C SER A 129 21.45 1.08 13.34
N LYS A 130 21.67 1.23 14.65
CA LYS A 130 22.49 2.29 15.24
C LYS A 130 23.89 2.44 14.61
N VAL A 131 24.53 1.35 14.18
CA VAL A 131 25.86 1.37 13.55
C VAL A 131 25.83 2.01 12.15
N LEU A 132 24.67 2.02 11.50
CA LEU A 132 24.50 2.47 10.12
C LEU A 132 23.76 3.81 10.01
N VAL A 133 23.21 4.36 11.10
CA VAL A 133 22.36 5.55 11.05
C VAL A 133 23.15 6.80 10.63
N ASP A 134 24.41 6.90 11.06
CA ASP A 134 25.30 8.02 10.74
C ASP A 134 26.19 7.76 9.52
N ARG A 135 25.91 6.70 8.74
CA ARG A 135 26.67 6.32 7.55
C ARG A 135 25.77 6.38 6.33
N ASP A 136 26.35 6.66 5.16
CA ASP A 136 25.61 6.45 3.91
C ASP A 136 25.44 4.93 3.69
N PRO A 137 24.20 4.39 3.72
CA PRO A 137 23.93 2.99 3.43
C PRO A 137 24.16 2.60 1.96
N GLY A 138 24.49 3.56 1.09
CA GLY A 138 24.76 3.34 -0.32
C GLY A 138 23.51 3.05 -1.15
N LEU A 139 23.70 2.36 -2.27
CA LEU A 139 22.66 2.11 -3.27
C LEU A 139 22.26 0.62 -3.28
N ILE A 140 21.47 0.20 -2.30
CA ILE A 140 21.09 -1.21 -2.11
C ILE A 140 19.57 -1.44 -2.10
N GLY A 141 19.11 -2.48 -2.79
CA GLY A 141 17.72 -2.96 -2.74
C GLY A 141 16.68 -1.85 -2.99
N ASN A 142 15.70 -1.74 -2.09
CA ASN A 142 14.64 -0.73 -2.16
C ASN A 142 15.18 0.70 -2.07
N LEU A 143 16.23 0.94 -1.29
CA LEU A 143 16.82 2.28 -1.12
C LEU A 143 17.41 2.83 -2.43
N LEU A 144 17.98 1.97 -3.28
CA LEU A 144 18.43 2.38 -4.62
C LEU A 144 17.25 2.99 -5.41
N VAL A 145 16.11 2.31 -5.43
CA VAL A 145 14.92 2.77 -6.16
C VAL A 145 14.33 4.05 -5.55
N GLU A 146 14.29 4.15 -4.22
CA GLU A 146 13.85 5.35 -3.51
C GLU A 146 14.70 6.58 -3.87
N ARG A 147 16.03 6.42 -3.92
CA ARG A 147 16.95 7.49 -4.34
C ARG A 147 16.83 7.82 -5.82
N LEU A 148 16.67 6.82 -6.70
CA LEU A 148 16.45 7.04 -8.14
C LEU A 148 15.12 7.76 -8.42
N ALA A 149 14.09 7.50 -7.61
CA ALA A 149 12.84 8.25 -7.64
C ALA A 149 12.98 9.68 -7.07
N GLY A 150 14.16 10.04 -6.58
CA GLY A 150 14.48 11.36 -6.03
C GLY A 150 13.85 11.61 -4.66
N ALA A 151 13.67 10.58 -3.84
CA ALA A 151 13.18 10.76 -2.48
C ALA A 151 14.24 11.37 -1.57
N HIS A 152 13.82 12.29 -0.70
CA HIS A 152 14.61 12.78 0.43
C HIS A 152 14.58 11.75 1.55
N VAL A 153 15.74 11.32 2.03
CA VAL A 153 15.85 10.24 3.03
C VAL A 153 16.45 10.78 4.32
N GLU A 154 15.72 10.61 5.42
CA GLU A 154 16.21 10.79 6.79
C GLU A 154 16.33 9.43 7.46
N LEU A 155 17.50 9.14 8.02
CA LEU A 155 17.74 7.89 8.74
C LEU A 155 17.44 8.07 10.23
N VAL A 156 16.83 7.06 10.82
CA VAL A 156 16.58 6.98 12.26
C VAL A 156 17.04 5.63 12.79
N SER A 157 17.60 5.59 13.99
CA SER A 157 17.96 4.31 14.62
C SER A 157 16.71 3.53 15.02
N LYS A 158 16.79 2.20 15.14
CA LYS A 158 15.67 1.38 15.63
C LYS A 158 15.26 1.79 17.04
N GLU A 159 16.22 2.15 17.88
CA GLU A 159 16.02 2.56 19.28
C GLU A 159 15.28 3.90 19.36
N GLU A 160 15.68 4.87 18.54
CA GLU A 160 15.00 6.16 18.45
C GLU A 160 13.60 6.03 17.87
N TYR A 161 13.43 5.22 16.81
CA TYR A 161 12.11 4.90 16.27
C TYR A 161 11.20 4.28 17.34
N ALA A 162 11.71 3.35 18.16
CA ALA A 162 10.95 2.73 19.24
C ALA A 162 10.57 3.73 20.35
N ARG A 163 11.45 4.69 20.65
CA ARG A 163 11.22 5.71 21.68
C ARG A 163 10.25 6.81 21.24
N ILE A 164 10.39 7.31 20.01
CA ILE A 164 9.61 8.45 19.50
C ILE A 164 8.31 7.98 18.84
N GLY A 165 8.34 6.85 18.13
CA GLY A 165 7.21 6.36 17.34
C GLY A 165 7.06 7.04 15.98
N SER A 166 6.46 6.32 15.02
CA SER A 166 6.34 6.78 13.63
C SER A 166 5.46 8.02 13.46
N VAL A 167 4.40 8.15 14.27
CA VAL A 167 3.47 9.29 14.19
C VAL A 167 4.19 10.58 14.55
N THR A 168 4.85 10.61 15.71
CA THR A 168 5.58 11.78 16.16
C THR A 168 6.75 12.13 15.24
N LEU A 169 7.48 11.14 14.73
CA LEU A 169 8.53 11.38 13.71
C LEU A 169 7.97 12.06 12.46
N ALA A 170 6.86 11.56 11.91
CA ALA A 170 6.23 12.15 10.74
C ALA A 170 5.69 13.56 11.03
N ASP A 171 5.12 13.80 12.22
CA ASP A 171 4.59 15.11 12.62
C ASP A 171 5.68 16.16 12.79
N LEU A 172 6.85 15.80 13.30
CA LEU A 172 8.01 16.70 13.40
C LEU A 172 8.47 17.15 12.02
N LEU A 173 8.63 16.21 11.09
CA LEU A 173 8.98 16.51 9.71
C LEU A 173 7.89 17.34 9.00
N LYS A 174 6.62 17.00 9.23
CA LYS A 174 5.47 17.76 8.71
C LYS A 174 5.52 19.22 9.16
N LYS A 175 5.76 19.47 10.45
CA LYS A 175 5.87 20.83 11.00
C LYS A 175 7.02 21.62 10.37
N ARG A 176 8.18 20.97 10.16
CA ARG A 176 9.33 21.58 9.50
C ARG A 176 8.99 21.99 8.05
N LEU A 177 8.44 21.07 7.27
CA LEU A 177 8.05 21.34 5.88
C LEU A 177 6.96 22.43 5.77
N LEU A 178 5.99 22.47 6.69
CA LEU A 178 5.01 23.56 6.77
C LEU A 178 5.67 24.92 7.03
N SER A 179 6.68 24.99 7.90
CA SER A 179 7.42 26.23 8.15
C SER A 179 8.26 26.70 6.96
N GLU A 180 8.59 25.78 6.04
CA GLU A 180 9.25 26.05 4.76
C GLU A 180 8.25 26.40 3.64
N GLY A 181 6.95 26.53 3.96
CA GLY A 181 5.90 26.88 3.01
C GLY A 181 5.41 25.72 2.14
N ARG A 182 5.78 24.48 2.46
CA ARG A 182 5.34 23.26 1.75
C ARG A 182 3.94 22.82 2.21
N LYS A 183 3.34 21.89 1.46
CA LYS A 183 2.04 21.27 1.75
C LYS A 183 2.18 19.75 1.89
N PRO A 184 2.75 19.26 3.02
CA PRO A 184 2.99 17.84 3.24
C PRO A 184 1.71 17.05 3.55
N TYR A 185 1.57 15.90 2.88
CA TYR A 185 0.59 14.87 3.22
C TYR A 185 1.29 13.65 3.85
N VAL A 186 0.83 13.21 5.01
CA VAL A 186 1.44 12.09 5.75
C VAL A 186 0.72 10.79 5.42
N ILE A 187 1.46 9.82 4.88
CA ILE A 187 1.00 8.45 4.71
C ILE A 187 1.56 7.60 5.87
N PRO A 188 0.71 6.96 6.70
CA PRO A 188 1.19 6.16 7.83
C PRO A 188 1.95 4.91 7.36
N VAL A 189 2.66 4.27 8.30
CA VAL A 189 3.47 3.07 8.04
C VAL A 189 2.64 2.01 7.28
N GLY A 190 3.12 1.63 6.10
CA GLY A 190 2.49 0.61 5.26
C GLY A 190 1.17 1.01 4.61
N GLY A 191 0.82 2.31 4.64
CA GLY A 191 -0.43 2.86 4.11
C GLY A 191 -1.65 2.34 4.88
N SER A 192 -1.47 2.00 6.16
CA SER A 192 -2.51 1.38 6.97
C SER A 192 -3.31 2.42 7.74
N ASN A 193 -4.39 2.88 7.12
CA ASN A 193 -5.46 3.67 7.73
C ASN A 193 -6.80 3.26 7.10
N SER A 194 -7.89 3.90 7.50
CA SER A 194 -9.23 3.65 6.96
C SER A 194 -9.30 3.81 5.45
N LEU A 195 -8.69 4.87 4.90
CA LEU A 195 -8.67 5.12 3.45
C LEU A 195 -7.89 4.04 2.67
N GLY A 196 -6.66 3.75 3.06
CA GLY A 196 -5.81 2.76 2.40
C GLY A 196 -6.38 1.33 2.49
N THR A 197 -7.23 1.05 3.48
CA THR A 197 -7.93 -0.24 3.63
C THR A 197 -8.87 -0.53 2.45
N TRP A 198 -9.42 0.50 1.81
CA TRP A 198 -10.27 0.35 0.61
C TRP A 198 -9.55 -0.35 -0.55
N GLY A 199 -8.23 -0.21 -0.66
CA GLY A 199 -7.43 -0.96 -1.64
C GLY A 199 -7.61 -2.47 -1.56
N TYR A 200 -7.80 -3.01 -0.35
CA TYR A 200 -8.00 -4.45 -0.13
C TYR A 200 -9.46 -4.87 -0.02
N ILE A 201 -10.37 -3.93 0.22
CA ILE A 201 -11.81 -4.14 -0.04
C ILE A 201 -12.02 -4.35 -1.55
N GLU A 202 -11.38 -3.53 -2.38
CA GLU A 202 -11.40 -3.67 -3.83
C GLU A 202 -10.73 -4.96 -4.32
N ALA A 203 -9.71 -5.46 -3.63
CA ALA A 203 -9.12 -6.76 -3.95
C ALA A 203 -10.14 -7.90 -3.80
N ILE A 204 -11.05 -7.83 -2.82
CA ILE A 204 -12.13 -8.83 -2.68
C ILE A 204 -13.14 -8.70 -3.83
N ARG A 205 -13.57 -7.47 -4.16
CA ARG A 205 -14.42 -7.22 -5.34
C ARG A 205 -13.80 -7.79 -6.61
N GLU A 206 -12.50 -7.60 -6.78
CA GLU A 206 -11.73 -8.11 -7.91
C GLU A 206 -11.72 -9.65 -7.93
N ILE A 207 -11.50 -10.31 -6.78
CA ILE A 207 -11.54 -11.77 -6.67
C ILE A 207 -12.93 -12.31 -7.03
N GLU A 208 -14.02 -11.70 -6.53
CA GLU A 208 -15.39 -12.12 -6.89
C GLU A 208 -15.64 -12.04 -8.40
N GLN A 209 -15.19 -10.95 -9.03
CA GLN A 209 -15.33 -10.77 -10.48
C GLN A 209 -14.51 -11.80 -11.26
N GLN A 210 -13.32 -12.15 -10.78
CA GLN A 210 -12.47 -13.18 -11.41
C GLN A 210 -13.07 -14.58 -11.27
N ILE A 211 -13.72 -14.90 -10.15
CA ILE A 211 -14.46 -16.17 -9.98
C ILE A 211 -15.64 -16.22 -10.95
N GLN A 212 -16.43 -15.13 -11.03
CA GLN A 212 -17.62 -15.06 -11.89
C GLN A 212 -17.32 -15.18 -13.38
N THR A 213 -16.15 -14.70 -13.82
CA THR A 213 -15.73 -14.72 -15.22
C THR A 213 -14.84 -15.91 -15.58
N GLY A 214 -14.42 -16.70 -14.58
CA GLY A 214 -13.58 -17.87 -14.76
C GLY A 214 -14.32 -19.07 -15.35
N SER A 215 -13.56 -20.03 -15.88
CA SER A 215 -14.08 -21.32 -16.31
C SER A 215 -14.08 -22.31 -15.14
N GLY A 216 -15.26 -22.64 -14.63
CA GLY A 216 -15.46 -23.63 -13.56
C GLY A 216 -16.04 -23.03 -12.28
N GLU A 217 -16.67 -23.86 -11.46
CA GLU A 217 -17.17 -23.49 -10.14
C GLU A 217 -16.00 -23.49 -9.13
N ILE A 218 -15.29 -22.37 -9.04
CA ILE A 218 -14.22 -22.18 -8.05
C ILE A 218 -14.80 -21.43 -6.86
N ARG A 219 -14.54 -21.97 -5.66
CA ARG A 219 -14.84 -21.32 -4.39
C ARG A 219 -13.58 -21.28 -3.54
N PHE A 220 -13.30 -20.13 -2.93
CA PHE A 220 -12.22 -20.00 -1.95
C PHE A 220 -12.83 -19.96 -0.56
N ASP A 221 -12.51 -20.96 0.26
CA ASP A 221 -12.99 -21.02 1.65
C ASP A 221 -12.10 -20.24 2.62
N ASP A 222 -10.80 -20.14 2.30
CA ASP A 222 -9.80 -19.49 3.15
C ASP A 222 -8.89 -18.55 2.33
N ILE A 223 -8.51 -17.42 2.93
CA ILE A 223 -7.53 -16.47 2.42
C ILE A 223 -6.42 -16.34 3.45
N VAL A 224 -5.17 -16.58 3.05
CA VAL A 224 -4.00 -16.42 3.94
C VAL A 224 -3.15 -15.24 3.48
N VAL A 225 -2.78 -14.35 4.40
CA VAL A 225 -1.97 -13.15 4.08
C VAL A 225 -0.94 -12.84 5.15
N ALA A 226 0.21 -12.29 4.77
CA ALA A 226 1.17 -11.74 5.74
C ALA A 226 0.61 -10.46 6.40
N CYS A 227 0.73 -10.36 7.72
CA CYS A 227 0.33 -9.17 8.48
C CYS A 227 1.54 -8.46 9.08
N GLY A 228 1.80 -7.24 8.60
CA GLY A 228 2.72 -6.29 9.23
C GLY A 228 1.95 -5.13 9.84
N SER A 229 1.71 -4.08 9.05
CA SER A 229 0.98 -2.88 9.50
C SER A 229 -0.55 -3.01 9.53
N GLY A 230 -1.13 -4.21 9.33
CA GLY A 230 -2.58 -4.46 9.49
C GLY A 230 -3.52 -4.06 8.34
N GLY A 231 -3.28 -2.99 7.59
CA GLY A 231 -4.29 -2.49 6.62
C GLY A 231 -4.62 -3.43 5.45
N THR A 232 -3.77 -4.41 5.14
CA THR A 232 -4.08 -5.43 4.11
C THR A 232 -5.09 -6.44 4.64
N ILE A 233 -4.83 -7.01 5.82
CA ILE A 233 -5.73 -7.97 6.46
C ILE A 233 -7.07 -7.30 6.78
N ALA A 234 -7.07 -6.06 7.30
CA ALA A 234 -8.31 -5.34 7.59
C ALA A 234 -9.22 -5.21 6.36
N GLY A 235 -8.66 -4.87 5.19
CA GLY A 235 -9.45 -4.71 3.96
C GLY A 235 -9.97 -6.05 3.43
N LEU A 236 -9.15 -7.09 3.49
CA LEU A 236 -9.55 -8.45 3.12
C LEU A 236 -10.65 -8.98 4.05
N SER A 237 -10.51 -8.80 5.36
CA SER A 237 -11.50 -9.25 6.35
C SER A 237 -12.83 -8.52 6.18
N LEU A 238 -12.82 -7.18 6.04
CA LEU A 238 -14.04 -6.41 5.79
C LEU A 238 -14.69 -6.82 4.48
N GLY A 239 -13.90 -6.88 3.40
CA GLY A 239 -14.40 -7.27 2.09
C GLY A 239 -15.00 -8.67 2.09
N SER A 240 -14.29 -9.65 2.66
CA SER A 240 -14.78 -11.03 2.75
C SER A 240 -16.05 -11.13 3.61
N THR A 241 -16.11 -10.38 4.71
CA THR A 241 -17.27 -10.37 5.61
C THR A 241 -18.53 -9.86 4.93
N PHE A 242 -18.44 -8.83 4.08
CA PHE A 242 -19.62 -8.22 3.48
C PHE A 242 -19.96 -8.74 2.08
N SER A 243 -18.96 -9.22 1.33
CA SER A 243 -19.12 -9.78 -0.01
C SER A 243 -19.75 -11.17 -0.02
N ASN A 244 -20.01 -11.72 -1.21
CA ASN A 244 -20.47 -13.10 -1.39
C ASN A 244 -19.33 -14.12 -1.26
N LEU A 245 -18.06 -13.68 -1.25
CA LEU A 245 -16.92 -14.56 -1.13
C LEU A 245 -16.93 -15.32 0.20
N LYS A 246 -17.18 -14.62 1.32
CA LYS A 246 -17.30 -15.19 2.69
C LYS A 246 -16.16 -16.13 3.11
N ALA A 247 -14.98 -16.00 2.49
CA ALA A 247 -13.79 -16.75 2.87
C ALA A 247 -13.30 -16.33 4.26
N LYS A 248 -12.82 -17.29 5.06
CA LYS A 248 -12.14 -17.00 6.32
C LYS A 248 -10.78 -16.39 6.04
N VAL A 249 -10.45 -15.27 6.69
CA VAL A 249 -9.20 -14.56 6.40
C VAL A 249 -8.22 -14.76 7.55
N TYR A 250 -7.13 -15.47 7.27
CA TYR A 250 -6.04 -15.76 8.20
C TYR A 250 -4.86 -14.86 7.95
N CYS A 251 -4.14 -14.52 9.03
CA CYS A 251 -2.92 -13.77 8.91
C CYS A 251 -1.71 -14.44 9.56
N ILE A 252 -0.57 -14.36 8.87
CA ILE A 252 0.73 -14.77 9.40
C ILE A 252 1.48 -13.51 9.81
N VAL A 253 1.72 -13.35 11.11
CA VAL A 253 2.34 -12.15 11.66
C VAL A 253 3.80 -12.07 11.22
N ALA A 254 4.12 -11.07 10.40
CA ALA A 254 5.47 -10.77 9.93
C ALA A 254 6.19 -9.86 10.94
N VAL A 255 6.28 -10.31 12.18
CA VAL A 255 7.17 -9.71 13.19
C VAL A 255 8.22 -10.76 13.48
N VAL A 256 9.49 -10.43 13.24
CA VAL A 256 10.59 -11.24 13.78
C VAL A 256 10.57 -11.03 15.29
N VAL A 257 9.73 -11.79 15.98
CA VAL A 257 9.87 -11.95 17.42
C VAL A 257 11.17 -12.71 17.60
N HIS A 258 12.13 -12.16 18.35
CA HIS A 258 13.28 -12.93 18.83
C HIS A 258 12.81 -13.93 19.90
N SER A 259 11.86 -14.78 19.55
CA SER A 259 11.41 -15.92 20.35
C SER A 259 11.09 -17.06 19.40
N HIS A 260 11.56 -18.25 19.72
CA HIS A 260 11.54 -19.47 18.91
C HIS A 260 10.14 -20.03 18.52
N GLU A 261 9.07 -19.24 18.54
CA GLU A 261 7.71 -19.68 18.21
C GLU A 261 7.02 -18.70 17.26
N THR A 262 6.71 -19.17 16.05
CA THR A 262 5.74 -18.51 15.18
C THR A 262 4.35 -18.86 15.71
N ARG A 263 3.59 -17.87 16.21
CA ARG A 263 2.20 -18.07 16.64
C ARG A 263 1.25 -17.55 15.56
N PHE A 264 0.31 -18.39 15.16
CA PHE A 264 -0.82 -17.99 14.32
C PHE A 264 -1.83 -17.25 15.18
N ALA A 265 -2.20 -16.04 14.79
CA ALA A 265 -3.30 -15.31 15.41
C ALA A 265 -4.51 -15.37 14.48
N THR A 266 -5.57 -16.03 14.95
CA THR A 266 -6.91 -15.93 14.36
C THR A 266 -7.61 -14.70 14.94
N TYR A 267 -8.05 -13.80 14.06
CA TYR A 267 -8.86 -12.62 14.39
C TYR A 267 -10.29 -12.82 13.91
#